data_AF-A0A3P1VC53-F1
#
_entry.id   AF-A0A3P1VC53-F1
#
_cell.length_a   1.000
_cell.length_b   1.000
_cell.length_c   1.000
_cell.angle_alpha   90.00
_cell.angle_beta   90.00
_cell.angle_gamma   90.00
#
_symmetry.space_group_name_H-M   'P 1'
#
loop_
_entity.id
_entity.type
_entity.pdbx_description
1 polymer ?
#
loop_
_entity_poly.entity_id
_entity_poly.type
_entity_poly.pdbx_seq_one_letter_code
_entity_poly.pdbx_strand_id
1 'polypeptide(L)'
;MDSLLWPLKVIVAWVMVYIHKGLTLLGLPDGPGVAWVLSIIGLTVVVRILIMPLFVRQIRASRGMQLMQPELQALQAKYKGKKDPESQKRQQEEMMALYRKHGTNPLSSCLPILVQMPIFFALFRVLASLQNVADGTYAGSDSIGPLTADLARDVQASTVFGANLSSSFMNSDSLQVKIVTVIMIIIMSVTQWYTMAQLSMKNMPESTKNSDNPMIRSQRIMITVMPIVFAVTGVNFQIGVLVYWVTSNLWTMGQQFFTIRNMPAPGSEAEKVYRARVNAKRARKGLPSLEEEERAQAAAKAEAEGRTGGQRVQPISKKRQKRGSAVAGDAQQRDGLTEDDGHEDGGDAGEEQASSLAVGGLTEEEIARRRYERRARARQQAAAKRKRQAKKRRPR
;
A
#
# COMPACT_ATOMS: atom_id res chain seq x y z
N MET A 1 19.58 6.75 -28.51
CA MET A 1 18.76 6.88 -27.27
C MET A 1 18.26 8.30 -27.04
N ASP A 2 19.09 9.34 -27.17
CA ASP A 2 18.65 10.71 -26.89
C ASP A 2 17.47 11.22 -27.72
N SER A 3 17.37 10.80 -28.98
CA SER A 3 16.23 11.12 -29.86
C SER A 3 14.90 10.55 -29.35
N LEU A 4 14.91 9.37 -28.72
CA LEU A 4 13.72 8.73 -28.16
C LEU A 4 13.21 9.46 -26.91
N LEU A 5 14.13 9.94 -26.07
CA LEU A 5 13.80 10.72 -24.87
C LEU A 5 13.61 12.20 -25.16
N TRP A 6 13.89 12.69 -26.38
CA TRP A 6 13.83 14.11 -26.72
C TRP A 6 12.49 14.78 -26.37
N PRO A 7 11.31 14.22 -26.72
CA PRO A 7 10.03 14.84 -26.36
C PRO A 7 9.84 14.95 -24.85
N LEU A 8 10.27 13.94 -24.09
CA LEU A 8 10.21 13.94 -22.62
C LEU A 8 11.18 14.97 -22.01
N LYS A 9 12.40 15.11 -22.56
CA LYS A 9 13.38 16.13 -22.13
C LYS A 9 12.81 17.54 -22.34
N VAL A 10 12.22 17.81 -23.51
CA VAL A 10 11.57 19.09 -23.83
C VAL A 10 10.38 19.38 -22.92
N ILE A 11 9.51 18.39 -22.64
CA ILE A 11 8.39 18.56 -21.70
C ILE A 11 8.89 18.85 -20.27
N VAL A 12 9.92 18.14 -19.81
CA VAL A 12 10.54 18.38 -18.50
C VAL A 12 11.10 19.79 -18.41
N ALA A 13 11.83 20.25 -19.44
CA ALA A 13 12.34 21.61 -19.50
C ALA A 13 11.23 22.68 -19.50
N TRP A 14 10.14 22.48 -20.24
CA TRP A 14 8.97 23.36 -20.19
C TRP A 14 8.37 23.45 -18.79
N VAL A 15 8.11 22.32 -18.13
CA VAL A 15 7.55 22.32 -16.77
C VAL A 15 8.51 23.01 -15.79
N MET A 16 9.82 22.75 -15.87
CA MET A 16 10.84 23.38 -15.01
C MET A 16 10.92 24.90 -15.22
N VAL A 17 10.97 25.38 -16.45
CA VAL A 17 11.04 26.82 -16.76
C VAL A 17 9.72 27.53 -16.39
N TYR A 18 8.55 26.91 -16.61
CA TYR A 18 7.28 27.52 -16.19
C TYR A 18 7.12 27.58 -14.68
N ILE A 19 7.57 26.57 -13.93
CA ILE A 19 7.53 26.63 -12.45
C ILE A 19 8.49 27.71 -11.95
N HIS A 20 9.69 27.85 -12.54
CA HIS A 20 10.60 28.95 -12.22
C HIS A 20 9.93 30.33 -12.44
N LYS A 21 9.35 30.57 -13.63
CA LYS A 21 8.64 31.82 -13.95
C LYS A 21 7.43 32.08 -13.04
N GLY A 22 6.72 31.03 -12.61
CA GLY A 22 5.65 31.16 -11.62
C GLY A 22 6.17 31.53 -10.24
N LEU A 23 7.32 30.99 -9.83
CA LEU A 23 7.98 31.29 -8.56
C LEU A 23 8.56 32.71 -8.53
N THR A 24 9.14 33.21 -9.61
CA THR A 24 9.64 34.60 -9.69
C THR A 24 8.49 35.61 -9.70
N LEU A 25 7.38 35.30 -10.37
CA LEU A 25 6.14 36.09 -10.30
C LEU A 25 5.52 36.13 -8.88
N LEU A 26 5.80 35.13 -8.05
CA LEU A 26 5.42 35.12 -6.61
C LEU A 26 6.43 35.86 -5.71
N GLY A 27 7.41 36.57 -6.28
CA GLY A 27 8.36 37.41 -5.55
C GLY A 27 9.70 36.76 -5.19
N LEU A 28 10.02 35.58 -5.74
CA LEU A 28 11.36 35.01 -5.61
C LEU A 28 12.33 35.66 -6.63
N PRO A 29 13.64 35.72 -6.33
CA PRO A 29 14.63 36.31 -7.25
C PRO A 29 14.66 35.61 -8.61
N ASP A 30 14.71 36.40 -9.69
CA ASP A 30 14.94 35.91 -11.05
C ASP A 30 16.45 35.78 -11.29
N GLY A 31 16.91 34.59 -11.68
CA GLY A 31 18.32 34.24 -11.81
C GLY A 31 18.75 33.05 -10.93
N PRO A 32 20.04 32.89 -10.61
CA PRO A 32 20.54 31.78 -9.80
C PRO A 32 20.01 31.84 -8.36
N GLY A 33 19.43 30.74 -7.86
CA GLY A 33 19.01 30.66 -6.47
C GLY A 33 17.88 29.67 -6.18
N VAL A 34 17.14 29.96 -5.11
CA VAL A 34 16.12 29.06 -4.53
C VAL A 34 14.94 28.77 -5.50
N ALA A 35 14.65 29.66 -6.44
CA ALA A 35 13.60 29.47 -7.44
C ALA A 35 13.86 28.24 -8.32
N TRP A 36 15.12 27.99 -8.73
CA TRP A 36 15.49 26.79 -9.49
C TRP A 36 15.44 25.51 -8.66
N VAL A 37 15.85 25.58 -7.38
CA VAL A 37 15.73 24.46 -6.44
C VAL A 37 14.27 24.05 -6.26
N LEU A 38 13.41 25.03 -5.98
CA LEU A 38 11.97 24.85 -5.85
C LEU A 38 11.32 24.43 -7.16
N SER A 39 11.88 24.81 -8.31
CA SER A 39 11.45 24.33 -9.63
C SER A 39 11.70 22.83 -9.83
N ILE A 40 12.87 22.30 -9.45
CA ILE A 40 13.14 20.85 -9.49
C ILE A 40 12.20 20.08 -8.55
N ILE A 41 11.95 20.63 -7.35
CA ILE A 41 11.00 20.06 -6.38
C ILE A 41 9.57 20.07 -6.95
N GLY A 42 9.14 21.20 -7.51
CA GLY A 42 7.81 21.39 -8.10
C GLY A 42 7.58 20.51 -9.32
N LEU A 43 8.56 20.39 -10.22
CA LEU A 43 8.57 19.46 -11.35
C LEU A 43 8.29 18.02 -10.87
N THR A 44 8.99 17.60 -9.81
CA THR A 44 8.79 16.28 -9.20
C THR A 44 7.35 16.10 -8.72
N VAL A 45 6.81 17.10 -8.02
CA VAL A 45 5.42 17.09 -7.53
C VAL A 45 4.40 17.05 -8.67
N VAL A 46 4.55 17.89 -9.71
CA VAL A 46 3.67 17.94 -10.88
C VAL A 46 3.63 16.60 -11.61
N VAL A 47 4.81 16.04 -11.94
CA VAL A 47 4.93 14.71 -12.56
C VAL A 47 4.26 13.64 -11.71
N ARG A 48 4.48 13.65 -10.40
CA ARG A 48 3.90 12.69 -9.46
C ARG A 48 2.36 12.81 -9.34
N ILE A 49 1.80 14.02 -9.43
CA ILE A 49 0.35 14.25 -9.48
C ILE A 49 -0.23 13.69 -10.78
N LEU A 50 0.40 13.95 -11.93
CA LEU A 50 -0.08 13.47 -13.24
C LEU A 50 -0.10 11.94 -13.33
N ILE A 51 0.90 11.25 -12.77
CA ILE A 51 0.94 9.77 -12.77
C ILE A 51 0.13 9.14 -11.60
N MET A 52 -0.36 9.92 -10.63
CA MET A 52 -1.11 9.43 -9.47
C MET A 52 -2.28 8.49 -9.81
N PRO A 53 -3.19 8.79 -10.78
CA PRO A 53 -4.29 7.87 -11.10
C PRO A 53 -3.80 6.52 -11.67
N LEU A 54 -2.70 6.54 -12.43
CA LEU A 54 -2.05 5.33 -12.94
C LEU A 54 -1.37 4.55 -11.81
N PHE A 55 -0.71 5.23 -10.87
CA PHE A 55 -0.13 4.60 -9.68
C PHE A 55 -1.19 3.97 -8.77
N VAL A 56 -2.36 4.60 -8.59
CA VAL A 56 -3.49 4.02 -7.85
C VAL A 56 -4.02 2.76 -8.54
N ARG A 57 -4.03 2.69 -9.88
CA ARG A 57 -4.35 1.46 -10.62
C ARG A 57 -3.30 0.36 -10.40
N GLN A 58 -2.01 0.71 -10.42
CA GLN A 58 -0.91 -0.22 -10.14
C GLN A 58 -0.97 -0.78 -8.71
N ILE A 59 -1.22 0.06 -7.70
CA ILE A 59 -1.46 -0.37 -6.31
C ILE A 59 -2.58 -1.41 -6.23
N ARG A 60 -3.70 -1.18 -6.95
CA ARG A 60 -4.84 -2.12 -6.96
C ARG A 60 -4.46 -3.47 -7.58
N ALA A 61 -3.70 -3.48 -8.66
CA ALA A 61 -3.20 -4.71 -9.27
C ALA A 61 -2.24 -5.47 -8.32
N SER A 62 -1.33 -4.76 -7.65
CA SER A 62 -0.41 -5.34 -6.67
C SER A 62 -1.12 -5.98 -5.47
N ARG A 63 -2.26 -5.43 -5.02
CA ARG A 63 -3.10 -6.05 -3.96
C ARG A 63 -3.72 -7.38 -4.38
N GLY A 64 -4.14 -7.50 -5.64
CA GLY A 64 -4.62 -8.78 -6.17
C GLY A 64 -3.56 -9.87 -5.96
N MET A 65 -2.29 -9.55 -6.23
CA MET A 65 -1.18 -10.47 -5.99
C MET A 65 -0.92 -10.77 -4.50
N GLN A 66 -1.22 -9.84 -3.58
CA GLN A 66 -1.13 -10.09 -2.14
C GLN A 66 -2.23 -11.03 -1.64
N LEU A 67 -3.47 -10.87 -2.13
CA LEU A 67 -4.57 -11.81 -1.86
C LEU A 67 -4.25 -13.23 -2.34
N MET A 68 -3.46 -13.35 -3.41
CA MET A 68 -2.99 -14.62 -3.97
C MET A 68 -1.83 -15.28 -3.25
N GLN A 69 -1.17 -14.58 -2.33
CA GLN A 69 -0.01 -15.08 -1.62
C GLN A 69 -0.24 -16.43 -0.88
N PRO A 70 -1.34 -16.67 -0.13
CA PRO A 70 -1.56 -17.96 0.52
C PRO A 70 -1.77 -19.12 -0.45
N GLU A 71 -2.52 -18.94 -1.55
CA GLU A 71 -2.71 -19.98 -2.57
C GLU A 71 -1.38 -20.27 -3.31
N LEU A 72 -0.58 -19.23 -3.56
CA LEU A 72 0.75 -19.36 -4.15
C LEU A 72 1.73 -20.09 -3.20
N GLN A 73 1.66 -19.83 -1.90
CA GLN A 73 2.42 -20.56 -0.86
C GLN A 73 2.01 -22.03 -0.78
N ALA A 74 0.71 -22.34 -0.81
CA ALA A 74 0.20 -23.71 -0.84
C ALA A 74 0.68 -24.47 -2.10
N LEU A 75 0.68 -23.80 -3.26
CA LEU A 75 1.25 -24.35 -4.49
C LEU A 75 2.76 -24.59 -4.36
N GLN A 76 3.52 -23.64 -3.80
CA GLN A 76 4.96 -23.83 -3.55
C GLN A 76 5.23 -24.99 -2.58
N ALA A 77 4.39 -25.18 -1.56
CA ALA A 77 4.47 -26.32 -0.64
C ALA A 77 4.19 -27.67 -1.34
N LYS A 78 3.17 -27.75 -2.21
CA LYS A 78 2.81 -28.96 -3.00
C LYS A 78 3.96 -29.48 -3.88
N TYR A 79 4.86 -28.59 -4.32
CA TYR A 79 6.03 -28.92 -5.15
C TYR A 79 7.37 -28.85 -4.40
N LYS A 80 7.37 -28.53 -3.10
CA LYS A 80 8.59 -28.42 -2.29
C LYS A 80 9.36 -29.74 -2.30
N GLY A 81 10.66 -29.67 -2.61
CA GLY A 81 11.54 -30.84 -2.69
C GLY A 81 11.56 -31.56 -4.04
N LYS A 82 10.58 -31.34 -4.92
CA LYS A 82 10.55 -31.94 -6.27
C LYS A 82 11.48 -31.14 -7.20
N LYS A 83 12.54 -31.77 -7.68
CA LYS A 83 13.55 -31.13 -8.55
C LYS A 83 13.42 -31.52 -10.03
N ASP A 84 12.55 -32.46 -10.35
CA ASP A 84 12.36 -33.03 -11.68
C ASP A 84 11.93 -31.95 -12.69
N PRO A 85 12.46 -31.95 -13.93
CA PRO A 85 12.09 -30.97 -14.95
C PRO A 85 10.58 -30.93 -15.24
N GLU A 86 9.90 -32.07 -15.16
CA GLU A 86 8.45 -32.16 -15.32
C GLU A 86 7.72 -31.52 -14.13
N SER A 87 8.11 -31.84 -12.89
CA SER A 87 7.56 -31.22 -11.67
C SER A 87 7.69 -29.70 -11.70
N GLN A 88 8.82 -29.17 -12.16
CA GLN A 88 9.03 -27.72 -12.32
C GLN A 88 8.14 -27.10 -13.40
N LYS A 89 7.98 -27.75 -14.57
CA LYS A 89 7.05 -27.29 -15.61
C LYS A 89 5.61 -27.24 -15.11
N ARG A 90 5.15 -28.32 -14.46
CA ARG A 90 3.79 -28.39 -13.88
C ARG A 90 3.58 -27.34 -12.79
N GLN A 91 4.59 -27.03 -11.97
CA GLN A 91 4.52 -25.94 -11.00
C GLN A 91 4.35 -24.57 -11.68
N GLN A 92 5.06 -24.31 -12.79
CA GLN A 92 4.93 -23.07 -13.56
C GLN A 92 3.55 -22.96 -14.24
N GLU A 93 3.04 -24.07 -14.79
CA GLU A 93 1.71 -24.15 -15.40
C GLU A 93 0.59 -23.93 -14.39
N GLU A 94 0.63 -24.62 -13.24
CA GLU A 94 -0.35 -24.42 -12.17
C GLU A 94 -0.28 -22.99 -11.60
N MET A 95 0.91 -22.40 -11.50
CA MET A 95 1.09 -21.01 -11.08
C MET A 95 0.49 -20.02 -12.11
N MET A 96 0.68 -20.25 -13.40
CA MET A 96 0.08 -19.42 -14.45
C MET A 96 -1.45 -19.61 -14.54
N ALA A 97 -1.95 -20.82 -14.32
CA ALA A 97 -3.38 -21.09 -14.19
C ALA A 97 -3.97 -20.39 -12.96
N LEU A 98 -3.24 -20.36 -11.85
CA LEU A 98 -3.61 -19.66 -10.62
C LEU A 98 -3.73 -18.14 -10.84
N TYR A 99 -2.73 -17.52 -11.49
CA TYR A 99 -2.81 -16.10 -11.89
C TYR A 99 -4.02 -15.81 -12.78
N ARG A 100 -4.28 -16.67 -13.78
CA ARG A 100 -5.44 -16.56 -14.69
C ARG A 100 -6.78 -16.67 -13.95
N LYS A 101 -6.94 -17.65 -13.05
CA LYS A 101 -8.18 -17.87 -12.28
C LYS A 101 -8.61 -16.64 -11.49
N HIS A 102 -7.64 -15.90 -10.95
CA HIS A 102 -7.89 -14.71 -10.14
C HIS A 102 -7.72 -13.38 -10.91
N GLY A 103 -7.59 -13.43 -12.24
CA GLY A 103 -7.50 -12.24 -13.09
C GLY A 103 -6.28 -11.35 -12.80
N THR A 104 -5.20 -11.90 -12.26
CA THR A 104 -3.97 -11.17 -11.92
C THR A 104 -2.84 -11.52 -12.89
N ASN A 105 -1.86 -10.62 -13.05
CA ASN A 105 -0.71 -10.83 -13.93
C ASN A 105 0.58 -10.40 -13.21
N PRO A 106 1.64 -11.24 -13.15
CA PRO A 106 2.94 -10.86 -12.56
C PRO A 106 3.52 -9.55 -13.12
N LEU A 107 3.32 -9.26 -14.42
CA LEU A 107 3.81 -8.02 -15.04
C LEU A 107 3.14 -6.75 -14.51
N SER A 108 1.93 -6.85 -13.93
CA SER A 108 1.27 -5.69 -13.33
C SER A 108 1.99 -5.14 -12.09
N SER A 109 2.84 -5.96 -11.45
CA SER A 109 3.65 -5.56 -10.30
C SER A 109 4.94 -4.82 -10.68
N CYS A 110 5.49 -5.04 -11.88
CA CYS A 110 6.68 -4.31 -12.37
C CYS A 110 6.34 -3.09 -13.24
N LEU A 111 5.08 -2.92 -13.64
CA LEU A 111 4.57 -1.75 -14.37
C LEU A 111 4.96 -0.37 -13.77
N PRO A 112 5.04 -0.17 -12.43
CA PRO A 112 5.53 1.09 -11.86
C PRO A 112 6.94 1.45 -12.34
N ILE A 113 7.85 0.47 -12.36
CA ILE A 113 9.24 0.66 -12.77
C ILE A 113 9.30 1.00 -14.27
N LEU A 114 8.54 0.28 -15.10
CA LEU A 114 8.49 0.51 -16.55
C LEU A 114 7.98 1.91 -16.92
N VAL A 115 6.97 2.43 -16.21
CA VAL A 115 6.45 3.80 -16.45
C VAL A 115 7.38 4.87 -15.87
N GLN A 116 8.01 4.60 -14.71
CA GLN A 116 8.90 5.57 -14.06
C GLN A 116 10.25 5.72 -14.77
N MET A 117 10.79 4.66 -15.38
CA MET A 117 12.13 4.70 -16.00
C MET A 117 12.27 5.77 -17.09
N PRO A 118 11.41 5.89 -18.11
CA PRO A 118 11.53 6.94 -19.14
C PRO A 118 11.49 8.37 -18.57
N ILE A 119 10.64 8.60 -17.57
CA ILE A 119 10.49 9.89 -16.89
C ILE A 119 11.77 10.22 -16.09
N PHE A 120 12.28 9.25 -15.33
CA PHE A 120 13.54 9.38 -14.60
C PHE A 120 14.73 9.65 -15.53
N PHE A 121 14.88 8.86 -16.60
CA PHE A 121 15.96 9.06 -17.56
C PHE A 121 15.86 10.40 -18.28
N ALA A 122 14.66 10.89 -18.61
CA ALA A 122 14.50 12.22 -19.19
C ALA A 122 14.94 13.32 -18.22
N LEU A 123 14.47 13.29 -16.97
CA LEU A 123 14.84 14.28 -15.94
C LEU A 123 16.34 14.22 -15.62
N PHE A 124 16.90 13.03 -15.43
CA PHE A 124 18.33 12.83 -15.21
C PHE A 124 19.15 13.35 -16.39
N ARG A 125 18.74 13.05 -17.64
CA ARG A 125 19.42 13.56 -18.84
C ARG A 125 19.39 15.08 -18.90
N VAL A 126 18.25 15.73 -18.62
CA VAL A 126 18.15 17.20 -18.59
C VAL A 126 19.13 17.79 -17.60
N LEU A 127 19.09 17.34 -16.33
CA LEU A 127 19.99 17.86 -15.28
C LEU A 127 21.47 17.59 -15.59
N ALA A 128 21.83 16.36 -15.96
CA ALA A 128 23.20 16.00 -16.30
C ALA A 128 23.73 16.72 -17.55
N SER A 129 22.85 17.21 -18.43
CA SER A 129 23.23 17.98 -19.62
C SER A 129 23.28 19.49 -19.43
N LEU A 130 22.93 20.01 -18.24
CA LEU A 130 22.90 21.46 -17.99
C LEU A 130 24.23 22.13 -18.32
N GLN A 131 25.35 21.51 -17.95
CA GLN A 131 26.68 22.01 -18.25
C GLN A 131 26.90 22.14 -19.77
N ASN A 132 26.66 21.07 -20.52
CA ASN A 132 26.80 21.08 -21.97
C ASN A 132 25.88 22.11 -22.66
N VAL A 133 24.69 22.37 -22.12
CA VAL A 133 23.76 23.40 -22.64
C VAL A 133 24.26 24.81 -22.32
N ALA A 134 24.75 25.05 -21.10
CA ALA A 134 25.35 26.32 -20.70
C ALA A 134 26.63 26.66 -21.46
N ASP A 135 27.43 25.65 -21.78
CA ASP A 135 28.70 25.77 -22.51
C ASP A 135 28.49 25.79 -24.05
N GLY A 136 27.25 25.62 -24.53
CA GLY A 136 26.93 25.56 -25.96
C GLY A 136 27.44 24.30 -26.68
N THR A 137 27.88 23.28 -25.94
CA THR A 137 28.43 22.02 -26.46
C THR A 137 27.39 20.90 -26.56
N TYR A 138 26.11 21.20 -26.34
CA TYR A 138 25.05 20.20 -26.37
C TYR A 138 24.77 19.70 -27.80
N ALA A 139 24.95 18.40 -28.00
CA ALA A 139 24.92 17.79 -29.34
C ALA A 139 23.55 17.94 -30.03
N GLY A 140 23.52 18.77 -31.08
CA GLY A 140 22.40 18.91 -32.02
C GLY A 140 21.35 19.97 -31.69
N SER A 141 21.51 20.74 -30.61
CA SER A 141 20.61 21.86 -30.29
C SER A 141 21.17 22.78 -29.19
N ASP A 142 21.10 24.10 -29.37
CA ASP A 142 21.61 25.10 -28.41
C ASP A 142 20.82 25.19 -27.09
N SER A 143 19.69 24.48 -27.00
CA SER A 143 18.75 24.51 -25.88
C SER A 143 17.96 23.20 -25.78
N ILE A 144 17.39 22.92 -24.61
CA ILE A 144 16.41 21.82 -24.44
C ILE A 144 15.03 22.45 -24.32
N GLY A 145 14.36 22.66 -25.45
CA GLY A 145 13.10 23.40 -25.47
C GLY A 145 13.31 24.84 -24.96
N PRO A 146 12.59 25.30 -23.93
CA PRO A 146 12.77 26.65 -23.39
C PRO A 146 13.96 26.79 -22.44
N LEU A 147 14.68 25.71 -22.12
CA LEU A 147 15.88 25.75 -21.28
C LEU A 147 17.09 26.14 -22.16
N THR A 148 17.33 27.44 -22.23
CA THR A 148 18.45 28.07 -22.96
C THR A 148 19.77 27.93 -22.21
N ALA A 149 20.88 28.28 -22.86
CA ALA A 149 22.21 28.33 -22.24
C ALA A 149 22.24 29.21 -20.97
N ASP A 150 21.62 30.39 -20.98
CA ASP A 150 21.59 31.29 -19.83
C ASP A 150 20.81 30.69 -18.64
N LEU A 151 19.61 30.17 -18.89
CA LEU A 151 18.84 29.48 -17.86
C LEU A 151 19.58 28.23 -17.34
N ALA A 152 20.35 27.54 -18.19
CA ALA A 152 21.19 26.43 -17.77
C ALA A 152 22.40 26.87 -16.93
N ARG A 153 22.94 28.08 -17.11
CA ARG A 153 23.95 28.68 -16.21
C ARG A 153 23.32 29.01 -14.86
N ASP A 154 22.14 29.61 -14.85
CA ASP A 154 21.42 29.95 -13.61
C ASP A 154 21.11 28.72 -12.76
N VAL A 155 20.64 27.63 -13.38
CA VAL A 155 20.40 26.37 -12.66
C VAL A 155 21.70 25.81 -12.06
N GLN A 156 22.84 25.89 -12.76
CA GLN A 156 24.11 25.36 -12.24
C GLN A 156 24.70 26.21 -11.11
N ALA A 157 24.60 27.54 -11.24
CA ALA A 157 25.03 28.49 -10.22
C ALA A 157 24.08 28.57 -9.01
N SER A 158 22.87 27.99 -9.12
CA SER A 158 21.95 27.86 -8.00
C SER A 158 22.50 26.92 -6.93
N THR A 159 22.32 27.28 -5.65
CA THR A 159 22.84 26.51 -4.51
C THR A 159 21.75 25.90 -3.65
N VAL A 160 22.07 24.76 -3.04
CA VAL A 160 21.28 24.09 -1.99
C VAL A 160 22.17 23.96 -0.76
N PHE A 161 21.77 24.61 0.34
CA PHE A 161 22.60 24.75 1.54
C PHE A 161 24.02 25.27 1.23
N GLY A 162 24.15 26.15 0.23
CA GLY A 162 25.40 26.74 -0.26
C GLY A 162 26.27 25.84 -1.13
N ALA A 163 25.77 24.69 -1.58
CA ALA A 163 26.45 23.81 -2.53
C ALA A 163 25.76 23.87 -3.92
N ASN A 164 26.53 24.07 -5.00
CA ASN A 164 26.00 24.24 -6.37
C ASN A 164 25.28 22.99 -6.87
N LEU A 165 24.15 23.16 -7.58
CA LEU A 165 23.35 22.05 -8.12
C LEU A 165 24.11 21.12 -9.08
N SER A 166 25.10 21.64 -9.82
CA SER A 166 25.96 20.87 -10.74
C SER A 166 27.07 20.08 -10.07
N SER A 167 27.44 20.43 -8.83
CA SER A 167 28.57 19.78 -8.14
C SER A 167 28.20 18.40 -7.60
N SER A 168 29.20 17.52 -7.50
CA SER A 168 29.10 16.17 -6.91
C SER A 168 30.24 15.96 -5.91
N PHE A 169 30.16 14.91 -5.09
CA PHE A 169 31.22 14.57 -4.13
C PHE A 169 32.56 14.26 -4.81
N MET A 170 32.53 13.66 -6.00
CA MET A 170 33.74 13.28 -6.76
C MET A 170 34.38 14.44 -7.53
N ASN A 171 33.62 15.48 -7.89
CA ASN A 171 34.07 16.53 -8.82
C ASN A 171 34.29 17.90 -8.14
N SER A 172 34.28 17.97 -6.81
CA SER A 172 34.38 19.23 -6.07
C SER A 172 35.20 19.07 -4.81
N ASP A 173 36.22 19.91 -4.63
CA ASP A 173 37.02 19.93 -3.41
C ASP A 173 36.36 20.60 -2.21
N SER A 174 35.33 21.43 -2.45
CA SER A 174 34.59 22.12 -1.39
C SER A 174 34.04 21.15 -0.34
N LEU A 175 34.49 21.34 0.91
CA LEU A 175 34.02 20.59 2.07
C LEU A 175 32.50 20.71 2.24
N GLN A 176 31.92 21.88 1.94
CA GLN A 176 30.48 22.13 2.01
C GLN A 176 29.71 21.24 1.02
N VAL A 177 30.19 21.11 -0.22
CA VAL A 177 29.60 20.20 -1.23
C VAL A 177 29.67 18.75 -0.74
N LYS A 178 30.81 18.32 -0.17
CA LYS A 178 31.00 16.97 0.38
C LYS A 178 30.02 16.69 1.53
N ILE A 179 29.89 17.60 2.49
CA ILE A 179 28.96 17.48 3.64
C ILE A 179 27.50 17.42 3.16
N VAL A 180 27.07 18.37 2.32
CA VAL A 180 25.68 18.40 1.80
C VAL A 180 25.37 17.12 1.02
N THR A 181 26.28 16.67 0.16
CA THR A 181 26.11 15.43 -0.61
C THR A 181 25.95 14.21 0.30
N VAL A 182 26.81 14.05 1.31
CA VAL A 182 26.72 12.93 2.28
C VAL A 182 25.40 12.97 3.06
N ILE A 183 24.97 14.15 3.53
CA ILE A 183 23.67 14.30 4.23
C ILE A 183 22.50 13.90 3.32
N MET A 184 22.49 14.34 2.05
CA MET A 184 21.43 13.99 1.11
C MET A 184 21.41 12.49 0.78
N ILE A 185 22.58 11.84 0.66
CA ILE A 185 22.71 10.40 0.46
C ILE A 185 22.17 9.63 1.68
N ILE A 186 22.49 10.07 2.91
CA ILE A 186 21.96 9.46 4.14
C ILE A 186 20.43 9.60 4.19
N ILE A 187 19.89 10.80 3.97
CA ILE A 187 18.43 11.05 3.96
C ILE A 187 17.75 10.18 2.89
N MET A 188 18.32 10.09 1.70
CA MET A 188 17.81 9.24 0.62
C MET A 188 17.82 7.76 1.04
N SER A 189 18.94 7.23 1.52
CA SER A 189 19.07 5.82 1.91
C SER A 189 18.13 5.46 3.06
N VAL A 190 17.99 6.32 4.06
CA VAL A 190 17.05 6.13 5.19
C VAL A 190 15.60 6.19 4.71
N THR A 191 15.21 7.17 3.88
CA THR A 191 13.84 7.27 3.36
C THR A 191 13.48 6.13 2.41
N GLN A 192 14.42 5.67 1.58
CA GLN A 192 14.23 4.53 0.68
C GLN A 192 14.15 3.21 1.46
N TRP A 193 14.99 3.02 2.48
CA TRP A 193 14.88 1.88 3.39
C TRP A 193 13.54 1.90 4.11
N TYR A 194 13.11 3.06 4.64
CA TYR A 194 11.84 3.19 5.35
C TYR A 194 10.64 2.87 4.46
N THR A 195 10.58 3.36 3.22
CA THR A 195 9.46 3.07 2.30
C THR A 195 9.40 1.59 1.93
N MET A 196 10.54 0.95 1.66
CA MET A 196 10.60 -0.50 1.43
C MET A 196 10.24 -1.33 2.67
N ALA A 197 10.77 -0.97 3.84
CA ALA A 197 10.48 -1.63 5.12
C ALA A 197 9.01 -1.47 5.51
N GLN A 198 8.41 -0.30 5.28
CA GLN A 198 6.98 -0.05 5.50
C GLN A 198 6.10 -0.96 4.62
N LEU A 199 6.49 -1.20 3.36
CA LEU A 199 5.77 -2.12 2.47
C LEU A 199 5.90 -3.59 2.91
N SER A 200 7.09 -4.01 3.32
CA SER A 200 7.36 -5.41 3.68
C SER A 200 6.83 -5.77 5.08
N MET A 201 7.14 -4.96 6.09
CA MET A 201 7.01 -5.37 7.50
C MET A 201 5.62 -5.06 8.10
N LYS A 202 4.93 -4.02 7.62
CA LYS A 202 3.63 -3.58 8.16
C LYS A 202 2.41 -4.15 7.40
N ASN A 203 2.62 -4.68 6.20
CA ASN A 203 1.57 -5.26 5.34
C ASN A 203 1.62 -6.79 5.20
N MET A 204 2.56 -7.49 5.87
CA MET A 204 2.64 -8.96 5.87
C MET A 204 2.16 -9.58 7.20
N PRO A 205 1.43 -10.71 7.17
CA PRO A 205 1.09 -11.51 8.36
C PRO A 205 2.34 -12.09 9.04
N GLU A 206 2.31 -12.25 10.37
CA GLU A 206 3.37 -12.88 11.18
C GLU A 206 3.84 -14.22 10.62
N SER A 207 2.91 -15.11 10.25
CA SER A 207 3.19 -16.43 9.67
C SER A 207 4.01 -16.40 8.39
N THR A 208 3.92 -15.29 7.63
CA THR A 208 4.64 -15.10 6.38
C THR A 208 6.03 -14.51 6.63
N LYS A 209 6.23 -13.70 7.68
CA LYS A 209 7.51 -13.03 7.98
C LYS A 209 8.68 -14.01 8.13
N ASN A 210 8.45 -15.17 8.73
CA ASN A 210 9.48 -16.20 8.97
C ASN A 210 9.44 -17.37 7.96
N SER A 211 8.66 -17.25 6.89
CA SER A 211 8.58 -18.29 5.85
C SER A 211 9.81 -18.25 4.94
N ASP A 212 10.32 -19.44 4.59
CA ASP A 212 11.52 -19.63 3.76
C ASP A 212 11.27 -19.40 2.26
N ASN A 213 10.33 -18.50 1.95
CA ASN A 213 9.84 -18.22 0.61
C ASN A 213 10.88 -17.43 -0.19
N PRO A 214 11.28 -17.89 -1.41
CA PRO A 214 12.27 -17.20 -2.24
C PRO A 214 11.96 -15.73 -2.51
N MET A 215 10.67 -15.39 -2.64
CA MET A 215 10.21 -14.01 -2.85
C MET A 215 10.49 -13.09 -1.64
N ILE A 216 10.33 -13.60 -0.41
CA ILE A 216 10.62 -12.82 0.81
C ILE A 216 12.12 -12.70 1.04
N ARG A 217 12.88 -13.77 0.74
CA ARG A 217 14.34 -13.73 0.76
C ARG A 217 14.87 -12.67 -0.22
N SER A 218 14.35 -12.64 -1.45
CA SER A 218 14.66 -11.59 -2.44
C SER A 218 14.28 -10.19 -1.95
N GLN A 219 13.09 -10.02 -1.34
CA GLN A 219 12.67 -8.74 -0.77
C GLN A 219 13.57 -8.27 0.38
N ARG A 220 13.98 -9.16 1.29
CA ARG A 220 14.91 -8.88 2.39
C ARG A 220 16.29 -8.47 1.85
N ILE A 221 16.83 -9.23 0.89
CA ILE A 221 18.11 -8.89 0.22
C ILE A 221 18.04 -7.49 -0.39
N MET A 222 16.95 -7.16 -1.11
CA MET A 222 16.76 -5.84 -1.68
C MET A 222 16.71 -4.74 -0.59
N ILE A 223 15.99 -4.95 0.51
CA ILE A 223 15.91 -3.99 1.63
C ILE A 223 17.29 -3.72 2.26
N THR A 224 18.12 -4.77 2.43
CA THR A 224 19.42 -4.65 3.11
C THR A 224 20.52 -4.12 2.19
N VAL A 225 20.54 -4.56 0.92
CA VAL A 225 21.63 -4.23 -0.03
C VAL A 225 21.41 -2.87 -0.71
N MET A 226 20.16 -2.50 -1.01
CA MET A 226 19.87 -1.27 -1.76
C MET A 226 20.38 0.02 -1.09
N PRO A 227 20.30 0.22 0.24
CA PRO A 227 20.88 1.38 0.92
C PRO A 227 22.41 1.46 0.79
N ILE A 228 23.10 0.31 0.75
CA ILE A 228 24.56 0.23 0.56
C ILE A 228 24.92 0.61 -0.88
N VAL A 229 24.17 0.08 -1.87
CA VAL A 229 24.33 0.47 -3.28
C VAL A 229 24.11 1.97 -3.46
N PHE A 230 23.11 2.56 -2.80
CA PHE A 230 22.89 4.02 -2.84
C PHE A 230 23.97 4.83 -2.11
N ALA A 231 24.57 4.31 -1.04
CA ALA A 231 25.70 4.96 -0.38
C ALA A 231 26.93 5.02 -1.31
N VAL A 232 27.24 3.92 -2.01
CA VAL A 232 28.40 3.83 -2.91
C VAL A 232 28.18 4.54 -4.25
N THR A 233 26.99 4.42 -4.84
CA THR A 233 26.70 5.09 -6.13
C THR A 233 26.38 6.57 -5.94
N GLY A 234 25.80 6.95 -4.80
CA GLY A 234 25.32 8.30 -4.48
C GLY A 234 26.34 9.41 -4.68
N VAL A 235 27.62 9.15 -4.35
CA VAL A 235 28.71 10.13 -4.43
C VAL A 235 29.00 10.60 -5.86
N ASN A 236 28.60 9.83 -6.88
CA ASN A 236 28.80 10.16 -8.28
C ASN A 236 27.71 11.10 -8.83
N PHE A 237 26.59 11.29 -8.12
CA PHE A 237 25.49 12.13 -8.60
C PHE A 237 25.68 13.59 -8.21
N GLN A 238 25.22 14.47 -9.10
CA GLN A 238 25.17 15.91 -8.87
C GLN A 238 24.07 16.26 -7.86
N ILE A 239 24.25 17.34 -7.10
CA ILE A 239 23.31 17.77 -6.06
C ILE A 239 21.89 17.98 -6.61
N GLY A 240 21.71 18.50 -7.82
CA GLY A 240 20.38 18.61 -8.45
C GLY A 240 19.64 17.28 -8.63
N VAL A 241 20.38 16.20 -8.91
CA VAL A 241 19.81 14.83 -8.99
C VAL A 241 19.46 14.32 -7.59
N LEU A 242 20.27 14.65 -6.57
CA LEU A 242 19.98 14.29 -5.18
C LEU A 242 18.77 15.04 -4.61
N VAL A 243 18.57 16.32 -4.97
CA VAL A 243 17.36 17.11 -4.66
C VAL A 243 16.10 16.43 -5.23
N TYR A 244 16.15 16.03 -6.50
CA TYR A 244 15.08 15.25 -7.12
C TYR A 244 14.82 13.94 -6.37
N TRP A 245 15.87 13.18 -6.02
CA TRP A 245 15.73 11.89 -5.33
C TRP A 245 15.16 12.02 -3.93
N VAL A 246 15.64 12.94 -3.10
CA VAL A 246 15.09 13.20 -1.77
C VAL A 246 13.61 13.60 -1.87
N THR A 247 13.27 14.50 -2.80
CA THR A 247 11.88 14.93 -3.03
C THR A 247 10.99 13.77 -3.48
N SER A 248 11.47 12.96 -4.43
CA SER A 248 10.81 11.77 -4.95
C SER A 248 10.55 10.73 -3.85
N ASN A 249 11.49 10.54 -2.92
CA ASN A 249 11.37 9.61 -1.81
C ASN A 249 10.40 10.13 -0.74
N LEU A 250 10.48 11.42 -0.38
CA LEU A 250 9.53 12.06 0.54
C LEU A 250 8.09 12.02 -0.01
N TRP A 251 7.91 12.30 -1.31
CA TRP A 251 6.63 12.10 -1.98
C TRP A 251 6.15 10.65 -1.89
N THR A 252 7.03 9.69 -2.21
CA THR A 252 6.68 8.26 -2.17
C THR A 252 6.28 7.83 -0.76
N MET A 253 6.98 8.29 0.27
CA MET A 253 6.65 8.04 1.67
C MET A 253 5.28 8.62 2.06
N GLY A 254 4.99 9.89 1.71
CA GLY A 254 3.69 10.51 1.96
C GLY A 254 2.54 9.81 1.22
N GLN A 255 2.75 9.51 -0.06
CA GLN A 255 1.83 8.77 -0.91
C GLN A 255 1.57 7.34 -0.37
N GLN A 256 2.60 6.66 0.11
CA GLN A 256 2.50 5.31 0.66
C GLN A 256 1.82 5.31 2.04
N PHE A 257 2.09 6.30 2.90
CA PHE A 257 1.36 6.52 4.14
C PHE A 257 -0.14 6.76 3.88
N PHE A 258 -0.48 7.66 2.95
CA PHE A 258 -1.87 7.90 2.54
C PHE A 258 -2.53 6.64 1.96
N THR A 259 -1.81 5.90 1.11
CA THR A 259 -2.30 4.66 0.49
C THR A 259 -2.60 3.59 1.52
N ILE A 260 -1.65 3.28 2.41
CA ILE A 260 -1.82 2.24 3.46
C ILE A 260 -2.95 2.64 4.43
N ARG A 261 -3.08 3.93 4.75
CA ARG A 261 -4.12 4.45 5.66
C ARG A 261 -5.54 4.36 5.11
N ASN A 262 -5.71 4.51 3.80
CA ASN A 262 -7.02 4.53 3.14
C ASN A 262 -7.37 3.21 2.45
N MET A 263 -6.36 2.39 2.17
CA MET A 263 -6.45 1.11 1.52
C MET A 263 -5.38 0.20 2.17
N PRO A 264 -5.65 -0.48 3.29
CA PRO A 264 -4.66 -1.34 3.95
C PRO A 264 -4.43 -2.66 3.20
N ALA A 265 -3.44 -3.45 3.60
CA ALA A 265 -3.24 -4.78 3.04
C ALA A 265 -4.14 -5.82 3.75
N PRO A 266 -4.87 -6.69 3.02
CA PRO A 266 -5.74 -7.69 3.63
C PRO A 266 -5.01 -8.56 4.66
N GLY A 267 -5.63 -8.78 5.82
CA GLY A 267 -5.04 -9.57 6.91
C GLY A 267 -3.93 -8.90 7.73
N SER A 268 -3.53 -7.67 7.40
CA SER A 268 -2.54 -6.90 8.19
C SER A 268 -3.14 -6.21 9.42
N GLU A 269 -2.30 -5.84 10.39
CA GLU A 269 -2.69 -4.98 11.51
C GLU A 269 -3.27 -3.63 11.03
N ALA A 270 -2.78 -3.10 9.92
CA ALA A 270 -3.31 -1.87 9.32
C ALA A 270 -4.77 -2.05 8.86
N GLU A 271 -5.15 -3.24 8.39
CA GLU A 271 -6.54 -3.58 8.05
C GLU A 271 -7.42 -3.68 9.29
N LYS A 272 -6.95 -4.30 10.38
CA LYS A 272 -7.69 -4.35 11.66
C LYS A 272 -8.00 -2.93 12.18
N VAL A 273 -6.99 -2.06 12.22
CA VAL A 273 -7.12 -0.65 12.65
C VAL A 273 -8.05 0.14 11.72
N TYR A 274 -7.99 -0.10 10.41
CA TYR A 274 -8.89 0.53 9.43
C TYR A 274 -10.34 0.06 9.59
N ARG A 275 -10.59 -1.25 9.68
CA ARG A 275 -11.93 -1.83 9.89
C ARG A 275 -12.52 -1.35 11.21
N ALA A 276 -11.74 -1.30 12.30
CA ALA A 276 -12.16 -0.71 13.57
C ALA A 276 -12.56 0.78 13.42
N ARG A 277 -11.75 1.59 12.73
CA ARG A 277 -12.06 3.01 12.46
C ARG A 277 -13.31 3.20 11.60
N VAL A 278 -13.53 2.35 10.60
CA VAL A 278 -14.72 2.38 9.73
C VAL A 278 -15.95 1.90 10.49
N ASN A 279 -15.85 0.82 11.26
CA ASN A 279 -16.92 0.32 12.13
C ASN A 279 -17.33 1.36 13.19
N ALA A 280 -16.38 2.06 13.82
CA ALA A 280 -16.70 3.17 14.74
C ALA A 280 -17.43 4.33 14.03
N LYS A 281 -17.03 4.69 12.80
CA LYS A 281 -17.74 5.69 11.98
C LYS A 281 -19.14 5.21 11.54
N ARG A 282 -19.33 3.91 11.32
CA ARG A 282 -20.61 3.27 10.98
C ARG A 282 -21.54 3.19 12.18
N ALA A 283 -21.05 2.80 13.35
CA ALA A 283 -21.78 2.77 14.61
C ALA A 283 -22.32 4.16 14.98
N ARG A 284 -21.50 5.22 14.85
CA ARG A 284 -21.96 6.63 15.00
C ARG A 284 -23.07 7.04 14.02
N LYS A 285 -23.21 6.34 12.89
CA LYS A 285 -24.28 6.53 11.90
C LYS A 285 -25.40 5.48 12.02
N GLY A 286 -25.35 4.63 13.05
CA GLY A 286 -26.27 3.52 13.27
C GLY A 286 -26.25 2.44 12.16
N LEU A 287 -25.19 2.35 11.36
CA LEU A 287 -25.02 1.37 10.29
C LEU A 287 -24.41 0.06 10.81
N PRO A 288 -24.71 -1.10 10.19
CA PRO A 288 -24.06 -2.38 10.52
C PRO A 288 -22.55 -2.34 10.36
N SER A 289 -21.85 -3.24 11.05
CA SER A 289 -20.41 -3.44 10.90
C SER A 289 -20.06 -3.93 9.49
N LEU A 290 -18.80 -3.80 9.09
CA LEU A 290 -18.29 -4.37 7.83
C LEU A 290 -18.52 -5.89 7.78
N GLU A 291 -18.32 -6.59 8.89
CA GLU A 291 -18.48 -8.05 8.99
C GLU A 291 -19.94 -8.50 8.91
N GLU A 292 -20.88 -7.69 9.42
CA GLU A 292 -22.31 -7.95 9.27
C GLU A 292 -22.77 -7.74 7.83
N GLU A 293 -22.27 -6.70 7.12
CA GLU A 293 -22.54 -6.53 5.69
C GLU A 293 -21.90 -7.63 4.84
N GLU A 294 -20.66 -8.04 5.14
CA GLU A 294 -19.96 -9.14 4.46
C GLU A 294 -20.69 -10.48 4.68
N ARG A 295 -21.09 -10.80 5.92
CA ARG A 295 -21.91 -12.00 6.22
C ARG A 295 -23.28 -11.95 5.53
N ALA A 296 -23.95 -10.80 5.50
CA ALA A 296 -25.23 -10.63 4.82
C ALA A 296 -25.10 -10.77 3.29
N GLN A 297 -24.03 -10.23 2.69
CA GLN A 297 -23.75 -10.39 1.25
C GLN A 297 -23.37 -11.84 0.90
N ALA A 298 -22.56 -12.50 1.72
CA ALA A 298 -22.22 -13.91 1.52
C ALA A 298 -23.46 -14.82 1.60
N ALA A 299 -24.35 -14.58 2.58
CA ALA A 299 -25.63 -15.28 2.69
C ALA A 299 -26.52 -15.03 1.47
N ALA A 300 -26.72 -13.76 1.08
CA ALA A 300 -27.52 -13.42 -0.10
C ALA A 300 -26.95 -13.99 -1.41
N LYS A 301 -25.62 -14.09 -1.52
CA LYS A 301 -24.96 -14.70 -2.68
C LYS A 301 -25.11 -16.22 -2.69
N ALA A 302 -24.99 -16.90 -1.55
CA ALA A 302 -25.24 -18.34 -1.44
C ALA A 302 -26.72 -18.69 -1.74
N GLU A 303 -27.65 -17.84 -1.30
CA GLU A 303 -29.07 -17.94 -1.59
C GLU A 303 -29.36 -17.72 -3.10
N ALA A 304 -28.71 -16.73 -3.73
CA ALA A 304 -28.81 -16.49 -5.18
C ALA A 304 -28.11 -17.55 -6.06
N GLU A 305 -27.04 -18.18 -5.58
CA GLU A 305 -26.37 -19.31 -6.22
C GLU A 305 -27.14 -20.65 -6.05
N GLY A 306 -28.33 -20.63 -5.44
CA GLY A 306 -29.17 -21.83 -5.25
C GLY A 306 -28.60 -22.84 -4.25
N ARG A 307 -27.59 -22.45 -3.46
CA ARG A 307 -26.88 -23.32 -2.49
C ARG A 307 -27.67 -23.53 -1.19
N THR A 308 -28.99 -23.39 -1.23
CA THR A 308 -29.90 -23.74 -0.12
C THR A 308 -30.16 -25.25 -0.08
N GLY A 309 -29.09 -26.04 0.02
CA GLY A 309 -29.11 -27.50 0.12
C GLY A 309 -28.30 -27.96 1.33
N GLY A 310 -28.87 -27.88 2.52
CA GLY A 310 -28.16 -28.27 3.74
C GLY A 310 -28.82 -27.81 5.04
N GLN A 311 -29.74 -28.64 5.56
CA GLN A 311 -30.09 -28.73 6.98
C GLN A 311 -30.71 -27.49 7.66
N ARG A 312 -32.06 -27.45 7.64
CA ARG A 312 -32.83 -26.75 8.68
C ARG A 312 -32.52 -27.40 10.03
N VAL A 313 -31.68 -26.76 10.84
CA VAL A 313 -31.41 -27.19 12.22
C VAL A 313 -32.73 -27.16 12.99
N GLN A 314 -33.29 -28.33 13.30
CA GLN A 314 -34.48 -28.41 14.15
C GLN A 314 -34.07 -28.01 15.58
N PRO A 315 -34.83 -27.11 16.26
CA PRO A 315 -34.54 -26.76 17.63
C PRO A 315 -34.78 -27.97 18.53
N ILE A 316 -33.69 -28.51 19.08
CA ILE A 316 -33.76 -29.62 20.05
C ILE A 316 -34.42 -29.08 21.33
N SER A 317 -35.42 -29.77 21.87
CA SER A 317 -36.09 -29.29 23.08
C SER A 317 -35.14 -29.29 24.28
N LYS A 318 -35.27 -28.29 25.17
CA LYS A 318 -34.38 -28.08 26.33
C LYS A 318 -34.20 -29.32 27.22
N LYS A 319 -35.19 -30.23 27.28
CA LYS A 319 -35.09 -31.51 28.00
C LYS A 319 -34.03 -32.46 27.43
N ARG A 320 -33.78 -32.47 26.11
CA ARG A 320 -32.80 -33.35 25.48
C ARG A 320 -31.38 -32.82 25.62
N GLN A 321 -31.20 -31.49 25.62
CA GLN A 321 -29.92 -30.84 25.81
C GLN A 321 -29.33 -31.11 27.21
N LYS A 322 -30.17 -31.14 28.25
CA LYS A 322 -29.75 -31.45 29.63
C LYS A 322 -29.41 -32.94 29.89
N ARG A 323 -29.71 -33.84 28.95
CA ARG A 323 -29.42 -35.29 29.05
C ARG A 323 -28.08 -35.69 28.41
N GLY A 324 -27.55 -34.89 27.49
CA GLY A 324 -26.23 -35.14 26.87
C GLY A 324 -25.05 -34.88 27.82
N SER A 325 -25.24 -34.01 28.81
CA SER A 325 -24.21 -33.64 29.80
C SER A 325 -24.15 -34.58 31.02
N ALA A 326 -24.94 -35.66 31.04
CA ALA A 326 -25.11 -36.54 32.22
C ALA A 326 -24.62 -37.99 31.99
N VAL A 327 -23.91 -38.25 30.89
CA VAL A 327 -23.39 -39.60 30.54
C VAL A 327 -21.88 -39.54 30.22
N ALA A 328 -21.19 -38.52 30.73
CA ALA A 328 -19.74 -38.33 30.59
C ALA A 328 -19.08 -38.11 31.96
N GLY A 329 -19.59 -38.78 33.00
CA GLY A 329 -19.15 -38.62 34.38
C GLY A 329 -19.22 -39.91 35.21
N ASP A 330 -19.28 -41.08 34.57
CA ASP A 330 -19.31 -42.39 35.25
C ASP A 330 -18.55 -43.44 34.41
N ALA A 331 -17.22 -43.29 34.35
CA ALA A 331 -16.34 -44.20 33.61
C ALA A 331 -14.86 -44.19 34.08
N GLN A 332 -14.57 -43.88 35.35
CA GLN A 332 -13.22 -44.13 35.91
C GLN A 332 -13.17 -44.17 37.44
N GLN A 333 -13.45 -45.35 38.02
CA GLN A 333 -12.96 -45.72 39.35
C GLN A 333 -12.67 -47.22 39.40
N ARG A 334 -11.37 -47.54 39.50
CA ARG A 334 -10.65 -48.83 39.68
C ARG A 334 -9.29 -48.68 38.96
N ASP A 335 -8.09 -48.78 39.54
CA ASP A 335 -7.54 -48.88 40.90
C ASP A 335 -6.08 -48.33 40.82
N GLY A 336 -5.36 -47.90 41.86
CA GLY A 336 -5.61 -47.75 43.31
C GLY A 336 -4.30 -47.45 44.08
N LEU A 337 -4.38 -47.39 45.42
CA LEU A 337 -3.30 -47.30 46.44
C LEU A 337 -2.51 -45.98 46.70
N THR A 338 -2.24 -45.82 48.01
CA THR A 338 -1.17 -45.09 48.74
C THR A 338 -1.07 -43.56 48.70
N GLU A 339 -1.33 -42.97 49.89
CA GLU A 339 -0.42 -42.10 50.70
C GLU A 339 0.00 -40.73 50.14
N ASP A 340 0.15 -39.65 50.93
CA ASP A 340 -0.22 -39.32 52.31
C ASP A 340 -0.17 -37.78 52.47
N ASP A 341 -0.82 -37.25 53.51
CA ASP A 341 -0.64 -35.92 54.14
C ASP A 341 -0.78 -34.61 53.32
N GLY A 342 -1.29 -33.57 54.01
CA GLY A 342 -0.77 -32.21 53.78
C GLY A 342 -1.73 -31.06 53.44
N HIS A 343 -2.31 -30.50 54.50
CA HIS A 343 -2.52 -29.05 54.70
C HIS A 343 -3.78 -28.32 54.17
N GLU A 344 -4.04 -27.19 54.84
CA GLU A 344 -5.34 -26.53 54.97
C GLU A 344 -5.40 -25.15 54.28
N ASP A 345 -6.63 -24.67 54.15
CA ASP A 345 -7.06 -23.26 54.31
C ASP A 345 -6.89 -22.27 53.13
N GLY A 346 -7.75 -21.25 53.14
CA GLY A 346 -7.48 -19.96 52.48
C GLY A 346 -8.33 -19.58 51.26
N GLY A 347 -9.53 -19.05 51.51
CA GLY A 347 -9.92 -17.75 50.93
C GLY A 347 -10.56 -17.66 49.53
N ASP A 348 -11.88 -17.53 49.54
CA ASP A 348 -12.70 -16.52 48.83
C ASP A 348 -12.21 -15.86 47.51
N ALA A 349 -12.99 -16.02 46.44
CA ALA A 349 -13.56 -14.91 45.64
C ALA A 349 -14.32 -15.45 44.41
N GLY A 350 -15.66 -15.48 44.46
CA GLY A 350 -16.49 -15.86 43.31
C GLY A 350 -16.90 -14.67 42.44
N GLU A 351 -16.41 -14.57 41.20
CA GLU A 351 -16.98 -13.67 40.19
C GLU A 351 -18.07 -14.36 39.36
N GLU A 352 -19.31 -13.88 39.50
CA GLU A 352 -20.46 -14.35 38.73
C GLU A 352 -20.39 -13.94 37.26
N GLN A 353 -20.26 -14.91 36.33
CA GLN A 353 -20.55 -14.65 34.92
C GLN A 353 -22.06 -14.64 34.64
N ALA A 354 -22.68 -13.49 34.89
CA ALA A 354 -24.09 -13.26 34.63
C ALA A 354 -24.48 -13.44 33.15
N SER A 355 -25.49 -14.27 32.88
CA SER A 355 -26.00 -14.51 31.53
C SER A 355 -26.79 -13.31 30.98
N SER A 356 -26.30 -12.66 29.93
CA SER A 356 -26.94 -11.50 29.29
C SER A 356 -28.13 -11.87 28.36
N LEU A 357 -29.19 -12.45 28.94
CA LEU A 357 -30.49 -12.56 28.27
C LEU A 357 -31.19 -11.19 28.26
N ALA A 358 -31.06 -10.46 27.16
CA ALA A 358 -31.78 -9.19 26.96
C ALA A 358 -33.31 -9.39 26.92
N VAL A 359 -34.04 -8.41 27.47
CA VAL A 359 -35.50 -8.43 27.61
C VAL A 359 -36.19 -8.67 26.27
N GLY A 360 -36.97 -9.77 26.20
CA GLY A 360 -37.76 -10.14 25.02
C GLY A 360 -37.46 -11.51 24.41
N GLY A 361 -36.44 -12.24 24.90
CA GLY A 361 -36.23 -13.65 24.56
C GLY A 361 -35.76 -13.93 23.11
N LEU A 362 -35.26 -12.91 22.42
CA LEU A 362 -34.66 -12.98 21.09
C LEU A 362 -33.14 -12.90 21.21
N THR A 363 -32.39 -13.61 20.36
CA THR A 363 -30.93 -13.46 20.33
C THR A 363 -30.53 -12.12 19.70
N GLU A 364 -29.33 -11.61 20.02
CA GLU A 364 -28.87 -10.34 19.45
C GLU A 364 -28.84 -10.35 17.91
N GLU A 365 -28.54 -11.50 17.29
CA GLU A 365 -28.57 -11.68 15.84
C GLU A 365 -29.99 -11.57 15.25
N GLU A 366 -31.02 -12.09 15.93
CA GLU A 366 -32.42 -11.93 15.49
C GLU A 366 -32.89 -10.48 15.62
N ILE A 367 -32.47 -9.78 16.69
CA ILE A 367 -32.76 -8.36 16.89
C ILE A 367 -32.04 -7.51 15.83
N ALA A 368 -30.81 -7.90 15.42
CA ALA A 368 -30.08 -7.26 14.33
C ALA A 368 -30.77 -7.47 12.97
N ARG A 369 -31.15 -8.72 12.61
CA ARG A 369 -31.91 -9.02 11.39
C ARG A 369 -33.23 -8.25 11.32
N ARG A 370 -34.03 -8.25 12.39
CA ARG A 370 -35.30 -7.51 12.44
C ARG A 370 -35.10 -5.99 12.32
N ARG A 371 -34.01 -5.43 12.88
CA ARG A 371 -33.65 -4.01 12.68
C ARG A 371 -33.22 -3.72 11.23
N TYR A 372 -32.48 -4.62 10.59
CA TYR A 372 -32.11 -4.51 9.17
C TYR A 372 -33.35 -4.54 8.27
N GLU A 373 -34.24 -5.53 8.43
CA GLU A 373 -35.47 -5.65 7.65
C GLU A 373 -36.40 -4.44 7.78
N ARG A 374 -36.65 -3.95 9.01
CA ARG A 374 -37.46 -2.73 9.22
C ARG A 374 -36.87 -1.54 8.47
N ARG A 375 -35.55 -1.39 8.46
CA ARG A 375 -34.85 -0.29 7.76
C ARG A 375 -34.82 -0.50 6.25
N ALA A 376 -34.72 -1.72 5.75
CA ALA A 376 -34.84 -2.04 4.32
C ALA A 376 -36.25 -1.69 3.80
N ARG A 377 -37.29 -2.10 4.52
CA ARG A 377 -38.70 -1.74 4.22
C ARG A 377 -38.89 -0.21 4.27
N ALA A 378 -38.36 0.48 5.28
CA ALA A 378 -38.41 1.94 5.36
C ALA A 378 -37.69 2.65 4.18
N ARG A 379 -36.52 2.15 3.74
CA ARG A 379 -35.81 2.67 2.56
C ARG A 379 -36.61 2.45 1.27
N GLN A 380 -37.21 1.28 1.09
CA GLN A 380 -38.08 0.99 -0.06
C GLN A 380 -39.32 1.89 -0.08
N GLN A 381 -39.98 2.09 1.07
CA GLN A 381 -41.13 3.00 1.20
C GLN A 381 -40.73 4.46 0.93
N ALA A 382 -39.59 4.92 1.42
CA ALA A 382 -39.07 6.26 1.14
C ALA A 382 -38.74 6.46 -0.36
N ALA A 383 -38.14 5.46 -1.01
CA ALA A 383 -37.88 5.46 -2.44
C ALA A 383 -39.18 5.47 -3.27
N ALA A 384 -40.19 4.68 -2.87
CA ALA A 384 -41.52 4.68 -3.49
C ALA A 384 -42.24 6.03 -3.31
N LYS A 385 -42.14 6.65 -2.12
CA LYS A 385 -42.70 7.99 -1.85
C LYS A 385 -42.04 9.08 -2.70
N ARG A 386 -40.70 9.03 -2.84
CA ARG A 386 -39.94 9.91 -3.76
C ARG A 386 -40.33 9.70 -5.23
N LYS A 387 -40.46 8.45 -5.70
CA LYS A 387 -40.95 8.15 -7.07
C LYS A 387 -42.37 8.67 -7.30
N ARG A 388 -43.30 8.52 -6.32
CA ARG A 388 -44.66 9.08 -6.39
C ARG A 388 -44.67 10.61 -6.42
N GLN A 389 -43.84 11.27 -5.61
CA GLN A 389 -43.71 12.73 -5.63
C GLN A 389 -43.11 13.26 -6.95
N ALA A 390 -42.10 12.58 -7.49
CA ALA A 390 -41.54 12.91 -8.82
C ALA A 390 -42.59 12.75 -9.94
N LYS A 391 -43.42 11.69 -9.89
CA LYS A 391 -44.51 11.50 -10.86
C LYS A 391 -45.62 12.56 -10.74
N LYS A 392 -45.88 13.11 -9.55
CA LYS A 392 -46.80 14.25 -9.32
C LYS A 392 -46.22 15.62 -9.69
N ARG A 393 -44.89 15.75 -9.87
CA ARG A 393 -44.20 17.01 -10.21
C ARG A 393 -43.84 17.16 -11.69
N ARG A 394 -44.18 16.19 -12.54
CA ARG A 394 -44.17 16.40 -14.00
C ARG A 394 -45.40 17.23 -14.37
N PRO A 395 -45.26 18.39 -15.03
CA PRO A 395 -46.39 19.02 -15.71
C PRO A 395 -46.90 18.09 -16.81
N ARG A 396 -48.16 18.28 -17.20
CA ARG A 396 -48.76 17.61 -18.37
C ARG A 396 -48.21 18.20 -19.66
#